data_AF-A0A851PHB7-F1
#
_entry.id   AF-A0A851PHB7-F1
#
_cell.length_a   1.000
_cell.length_b   1.000
_cell.length_c   1.000
_cell.angle_alpha   90.00
_cell.angle_beta   90.00
_cell.angle_gamma   90.00
#
_symmetry.space_group_name_H-M   'P 1'
#
loop_
_entity.id
_entity.type
_entity.pdbx_description
1 polymer ?
#
loop_
_entity_poly.entity_id
_entity_poly.type
_entity_poly.pdbx_seq_one_letter_code
_entity_poly.pdbx_strand_id
1 'polypeptide(L)'
;MLAYLPRPPTDTSRYGTFPQKPEVPVLLADDAAERSALVPNDISLPCGTDVPSEAAPTRSRADSEAIGSARRWPSVSISSDAPKHRRASRHEHPAMLRDGTSRWYPRHTRSVPSIPSPTRSRTPTRSIVSIPAAERLPSRRCKLMEDERPLGMVGKQQRQRYVTKVGKCQVNLGNIQEKKRFLSDIFTTIVDLKYRWFLFVFMMCYIVTWVVFGTIYFFDAWIRDDINHIGDPEWKACIENVDNFISALLFSVESQRTIGYGSRIVTANCAEGVILLMAQSIIGSMIDALMVGCMFVKISRPKKRAQTLIFSKNCVISHRDEKLCLMFRIGDLRESHMVDAKIRAKLIKSRQTKEGEFIPLEQSELNLGYDTGEDRLFLVEPQIICHVINQHSPFWDMSAESLRREQFEIIIILEGIVEATGMTCQARTSYTEDEILWGYRFEPCMSLEKGAFRVDYSRFELTFEVQTPAASAKEMQELAELERRDRSTPSLCWEPPPQP
;
A
#
# COMPACT_ATOMS: atom_id res chain seq x y z
N MET A 1 42.94 -33.51 13.53
CA MET A 1 42.49 -34.64 14.38
C MET A 1 41.49 -34.13 15.41
N LEU A 2 40.72 -35.05 16.01
CA LEU A 2 39.87 -35.01 17.23
C LEU A 2 39.90 -33.74 18.13
N ALA A 3 38.81 -33.40 18.83
CA ALA A 3 37.82 -34.34 19.40
C ALA A 3 36.34 -33.90 19.34
N TYR A 4 35.47 -34.91 19.24
CA TYR A 4 34.07 -34.85 19.66
C TYR A 4 33.96 -34.70 21.19
N LEU A 5 32.87 -34.10 21.67
CA LEU A 5 32.38 -34.27 23.04
C LEU A 5 30.86 -34.59 23.04
N PRO A 6 30.34 -35.28 24.08
CA PRO A 6 29.12 -36.09 23.94
C PRO A 6 27.83 -35.37 24.37
N ARG A 7 26.68 -35.92 23.96
CA ARG A 7 25.38 -35.64 24.59
C ARG A 7 25.23 -36.43 25.90
N PRO A 8 24.59 -35.90 26.94
CA PRO A 8 24.26 -36.65 28.16
C PRO A 8 23.14 -37.68 27.91
N PRO A 9 23.04 -38.74 28.73
CA PRO A 9 21.96 -39.72 28.64
C PRO A 9 20.64 -39.19 29.21
N THR A 10 19.53 -39.66 28.66
CA THR A 10 18.18 -39.46 29.22
C THR A 10 17.67 -40.79 29.77
N ASP A 11 17.61 -40.93 31.09
CA ASP A 11 17.11 -42.14 31.75
C ASP A 11 15.62 -42.35 31.50
N THR A 12 15.24 -43.56 31.08
CA THR A 12 13.86 -43.97 30.85
C THR A 12 13.39 -44.98 31.90
N SER A 13 12.57 -44.56 32.86
CA SER A 13 11.38 -45.35 33.30
C SER A 13 10.60 -44.69 34.45
N ARG A 14 9.28 -44.54 34.25
CA ARG A 14 8.20 -44.94 35.17
C ARG A 14 6.82 -44.55 34.61
N TYR A 15 6.09 -45.55 34.09
CA TYR A 15 4.63 -45.63 33.85
C TYR A 15 3.91 -44.51 33.04
N GLY A 16 3.05 -44.78 32.05
CA GLY A 16 2.70 -46.07 31.43
C GLY A 16 1.50 -46.00 30.44
N THR A 17 1.38 -47.02 29.58
CA THR A 17 0.16 -47.47 28.83
C THR A 17 -0.58 -46.53 27.84
N PHE A 18 -0.21 -46.64 26.55
CA PHE A 18 -1.01 -47.03 25.35
C PHE A 18 -2.56 -46.86 25.25
N PRO A 19 -3.18 -46.84 24.03
CA PRO A 19 -2.63 -46.78 22.65
C PRO A 19 -3.30 -45.74 21.68
N GLN A 20 -2.79 -45.64 20.45
CA GLN A 20 -3.39 -44.88 19.32
C GLN A 20 -4.16 -45.77 18.32
N LYS A 21 -5.07 -45.17 17.53
CA LYS A 21 -5.39 -45.55 16.13
C LYS A 21 -6.00 -44.33 15.37
N PRO A 22 -6.17 -44.34 14.02
CA PRO A 22 -5.51 -43.32 13.19
C PRO A 22 -6.42 -42.48 12.29
N GLU A 23 -5.82 -41.54 11.55
CA GLU A 23 -6.45 -40.69 10.54
C GLU A 23 -6.83 -41.44 9.25
N VAL A 24 -7.80 -40.90 8.52
CA VAL A 24 -8.15 -41.23 7.12
C VAL A 24 -8.51 -39.91 6.41
N PRO A 25 -8.00 -39.62 5.19
CA PRO A 25 -8.22 -38.33 4.53
C PRO A 25 -9.60 -38.22 3.86
N VAL A 26 -10.07 -36.98 3.67
CA VAL A 26 -11.28 -36.64 2.91
C VAL A 26 -10.89 -36.03 1.57
N LEU A 27 -11.55 -36.49 0.49
CA LEU A 27 -11.39 -36.00 -0.88
C LEU A 27 -12.62 -35.17 -1.30
N LEU A 28 -12.46 -34.42 -2.39
CA LEU A 28 -13.49 -33.57 -2.99
C LEU A 28 -14.61 -34.39 -3.64
N ALA A 29 -15.85 -33.91 -3.51
CA ALA A 29 -16.93 -34.07 -4.48
C ALA A 29 -17.94 -32.93 -4.32
N ASP A 30 -18.48 -32.43 -5.44
CA ASP A 30 -19.70 -31.62 -5.46
C ASP A 30 -20.93 -32.47 -5.10
N ASP A 31 -22.03 -31.81 -4.72
CA ASP A 31 -23.31 -32.15 -5.36
C ASP A 31 -24.29 -30.96 -5.37
N ALA A 32 -25.33 -31.05 -6.20
CA ALA A 32 -26.27 -29.96 -6.46
C ALA A 32 -27.74 -30.39 -6.35
N ALA A 33 -28.61 -29.42 -6.03
CA ALA A 33 -30.07 -29.56 -6.04
C ALA A 33 -30.64 -30.53 -4.95
N GLU A 34 -31.95 -30.58 -4.63
CA GLU A 34 -33.10 -29.78 -5.05
C GLU A 34 -34.17 -29.65 -3.93
N ARG A 35 -35.21 -28.84 -4.19
CA ARG A 35 -36.62 -28.84 -3.73
C ARG A 35 -37.13 -30.05 -2.88
N SER A 36 -38.16 -29.93 -2.01
CA SER A 36 -39.05 -28.80 -1.65
C SER A 36 -39.91 -29.10 -0.39
N ALA A 37 -40.57 -28.04 0.11
CA ALA A 37 -41.63 -27.94 1.14
C ALA A 37 -42.61 -29.11 1.38
N LEU A 38 -43.14 -29.21 2.62
CA LEU A 38 -44.58 -29.03 2.95
C LEU A 38 -44.86 -29.02 4.48
N VAL A 39 -45.99 -28.41 4.88
CA VAL A 39 -46.42 -28.01 6.26
C VAL A 39 -47.96 -27.92 6.23
N PRO A 40 -48.78 -28.45 7.18
CA PRO A 40 -49.18 -27.70 8.42
C PRO A 40 -49.77 -28.54 9.63
N ASN A 41 -50.40 -27.84 10.60
CA ASN A 41 -51.41 -28.32 11.61
C ASN A 41 -50.93 -29.30 12.73
N ASP A 42 -51.57 -29.53 13.90
CA ASP A 42 -52.62 -28.91 14.77
C ASP A 42 -52.70 -29.77 16.08
N ILE A 43 -53.33 -29.47 17.24
CA ILE A 43 -53.80 -28.28 18.00
C ILE A 43 -54.01 -28.73 19.47
N SER A 44 -53.84 -27.88 20.50
CA SER A 44 -54.61 -27.88 21.79
C SER A 44 -54.08 -26.93 22.88
N LEU A 45 -54.95 -26.64 23.87
CA LEU A 45 -54.92 -25.68 25.00
C LEU A 45 -55.97 -26.18 26.06
N PRO A 46 -56.28 -25.56 27.23
CA PRO A 46 -55.72 -24.38 27.96
C PRO A 46 -55.57 -24.56 29.51
N CYS A 47 -55.41 -23.43 30.23
CA CYS A 47 -55.89 -23.11 31.61
C CYS A 47 -54.90 -23.30 32.80
N GLY A 48 -54.71 -22.35 33.74
CA GLY A 48 -55.14 -20.93 33.80
C GLY A 48 -55.01 -20.26 35.20
N THR A 49 -54.94 -18.91 35.26
CA THR A 49 -55.19 -17.99 36.41
C THR A 49 -54.28 -18.04 37.67
N ASP A 50 -53.99 -16.99 38.47
CA ASP A 50 -54.00 -15.51 38.29
C ASP A 50 -53.33 -14.75 39.51
N VAL A 51 -52.54 -13.66 39.24
CA VAL A 51 -52.63 -12.25 39.79
C VAL A 51 -52.54 -11.97 41.35
N PRO A 52 -52.00 -10.83 41.89
CA PRO A 52 -50.86 -9.92 41.52
C PRO A 52 -50.09 -9.24 42.74
N SER A 53 -49.42 -8.10 42.48
CA SER A 53 -49.19 -6.90 43.38
C SER A 53 -47.97 -6.86 44.35
N GLU A 54 -47.42 -5.70 44.78
CA GLU A 54 -46.97 -4.43 44.14
C GLU A 54 -46.21 -3.55 45.19
N ALA A 55 -45.70 -2.37 44.77
CA ALA A 55 -45.26 -1.21 45.58
C ALA A 55 -43.88 -1.22 46.33
N ALA A 56 -43.42 -0.01 46.64
CA ALA A 56 -42.13 0.40 47.25
C ALA A 56 -42.39 1.45 48.38
N PRO A 57 -41.49 2.37 48.84
CA PRO A 57 -40.05 2.55 48.67
C PRO A 57 -39.25 2.94 49.98
N THR A 58 -37.93 3.15 49.83
CA THR A 58 -36.99 4.00 50.63
C THR A 58 -37.36 4.56 52.03
N ARG A 59 -36.50 4.33 53.06
CA ARG A 59 -35.94 5.43 53.93
C ARG A 59 -34.86 5.05 54.98
N SER A 60 -33.70 5.73 54.89
CA SER A 60 -32.89 6.42 55.95
C SER A 60 -32.42 5.76 57.27
N ARG A 61 -31.23 6.25 57.72
CA ARG A 61 -30.49 6.05 59.01
C ARG A 61 -29.71 4.73 59.15
N ALA A 62 -28.46 4.65 59.62
CA ALA A 62 -27.65 5.41 60.62
C ALA A 62 -27.99 5.02 62.08
N ASP A 63 -27.05 4.81 63.02
CA ASP A 63 -25.57 4.94 63.02
C ASP A 63 -24.94 3.99 64.09
N SER A 64 -23.66 4.19 64.48
CA SER A 64 -22.90 3.55 65.59
C SER A 64 -22.40 2.11 65.34
N GLU A 65 -21.08 1.85 65.22
CA GLU A 65 -20.00 1.76 66.25
C GLU A 65 -19.76 0.31 66.75
N ALA A 66 -18.54 -0.19 67.01
CA ALA A 66 -17.16 0.33 66.83
C ALA A 66 -16.12 -0.83 66.90
N ILE A 67 -14.82 -0.49 67.03
CA ILE A 67 -13.67 -1.33 67.45
C ILE A 67 -13.05 -2.26 66.38
N GLY A 68 -11.71 -2.32 66.32
CA GLY A 68 -10.97 -3.49 65.79
C GLY A 68 -9.80 -3.23 64.82
N SER A 69 -8.60 -2.94 65.33
CA SER A 69 -7.38 -2.74 64.49
C SER A 69 -6.81 -4.06 63.95
N ALA A 70 -6.54 -4.13 62.64
CA ALA A 70 -5.62 -5.11 62.03
C ALA A 70 -4.84 -4.52 60.82
N ARG A 71 -3.71 -5.13 60.45
CA ARG A 71 -2.70 -4.51 59.57
C ARG A 71 -2.85 -4.86 58.08
N ARG A 72 -2.96 -3.80 57.27
CA ARG A 72 -2.14 -3.43 56.09
C ARG A 72 -1.37 -4.53 55.32
N TRP A 73 -1.57 -4.53 54.00
CA TRP A 73 -0.50 -4.52 52.99
C TRP A 73 -0.62 -3.22 52.14
N PRO A 74 0.44 -2.73 51.46
CA PRO A 74 0.52 -1.32 51.06
C PRO A 74 0.00 -1.01 49.66
N SER A 75 -0.64 0.16 49.51
CA SER A 75 -0.79 0.89 48.25
C SER A 75 0.31 1.97 48.13
N VAL A 76 0.80 2.21 46.91
CA VAL A 76 1.77 3.27 46.63
C VAL A 76 1.01 4.59 46.39
N SER A 77 1.31 5.62 47.17
CA SER A 77 0.85 6.99 46.94
C SER A 77 1.94 7.83 46.26
N ILE A 78 1.53 8.69 45.34
CA ILE A 78 2.39 9.70 44.73
C ILE A 78 2.54 10.85 45.74
N SER A 79 3.79 11.24 46.05
CA SER A 79 4.09 12.47 46.78
C SER A 79 4.88 13.41 45.88
N SER A 80 4.35 14.61 45.66
CA SER A 80 5.03 15.69 44.97
C SER A 80 5.86 16.51 45.97
N ASP A 81 7.17 16.60 45.77
CA ASP A 81 8.00 17.60 46.45
C ASP A 81 9.23 17.96 45.61
N ALA A 82 9.68 19.22 45.70
CA ALA A 82 10.76 19.75 44.85
C ALA A 82 11.58 20.86 45.53
N PRO A 83 12.92 20.74 45.62
CA PRO A 83 13.81 21.84 45.99
C PRO A 83 14.44 22.54 44.77
N LYS A 84 14.87 23.80 44.96
CA LYS A 84 15.57 24.64 43.96
C LYS A 84 17.07 24.77 44.29
N HIS A 85 17.78 25.49 43.40
CA HIS A 85 19.17 26.00 43.48
C HIS A 85 20.25 25.14 42.77
N ARG A 86 21.38 25.71 42.28
CA ARG A 86 21.87 27.12 42.34
C ARG A 86 22.58 27.56 41.04
N ARG A 87 22.95 28.84 40.98
CA ARG A 87 23.58 29.57 39.85
C ARG A 87 25.08 29.81 40.14
N ALA A 88 25.93 29.79 39.12
CA ALA A 88 27.33 30.25 39.16
C ALA A 88 27.73 30.92 37.83
N SER A 89 28.73 31.82 37.81
CA SER A 89 29.11 32.61 36.63
C SER A 89 30.43 33.41 36.81
N ARG A 90 31.08 33.78 35.69
CA ARG A 90 32.31 34.62 35.54
C ARG A 90 33.63 33.90 35.89
N HIS A 91 34.78 34.20 35.28
CA HIS A 91 35.17 34.92 34.03
C HIS A 91 36.50 34.24 33.52
N GLU A 92 37.12 34.47 32.35
CA GLU A 92 37.50 35.70 31.62
C GLU A 92 37.55 35.51 30.07
N HIS A 93 38.08 36.51 29.34
CA HIS A 93 38.28 36.59 27.88
C HIS A 93 39.69 37.16 27.59
N PRO A 94 40.36 36.84 26.46
CA PRO A 94 40.20 37.60 25.21
C PRO A 94 40.37 36.77 23.90
N ALA A 95 40.31 37.30 22.67
CA ALA A 95 39.40 38.28 22.04
C ALA A 95 39.77 38.44 20.53
N MET A 96 38.80 38.59 19.61
CA MET A 96 38.80 39.56 18.48
C MET A 96 37.60 39.41 17.51
N LEU A 97 37.09 40.55 17.03
CA LEU A 97 36.47 40.85 15.71
C LEU A 97 35.35 39.91 15.16
N ARG A 98 34.08 40.27 14.92
CA ARG A 98 33.35 41.55 14.61
C ARG A 98 33.76 42.17 13.25
N ASP A 99 32.89 42.64 12.34
CA ASP A 99 31.43 42.97 12.27
C ASP A 99 30.66 42.07 11.23
N GLY A 100 29.35 42.17 10.94
CA GLY A 100 28.26 42.93 11.55
C GLY A 100 27.13 43.37 10.58
N THR A 101 25.88 43.40 11.06
CA THR A 101 24.66 44.03 10.47
C THR A 101 23.92 43.34 9.29
N SER A 102 22.72 43.85 8.98
CA SER A 102 21.68 43.21 8.15
C SER A 102 20.80 44.23 7.42
N ARG A 103 20.16 43.83 6.30
CA ARG A 103 18.90 44.44 5.79
C ARG A 103 18.22 43.65 4.65
N TRP A 104 16.94 43.96 4.43
CA TRP A 104 16.11 43.45 3.33
C TRP A 104 16.09 44.41 2.12
N TYR A 105 15.88 43.84 0.92
CA TYR A 105 15.01 44.25 -0.21
C TYR A 105 15.67 44.05 -1.59
N PRO A 106 14.96 43.47 -2.59
CA PRO A 106 15.52 43.18 -3.92
C PRO A 106 15.09 44.17 -5.01
N ARG A 107 15.96 44.45 -6.00
CA ARG A 107 15.61 45.04 -7.31
C ARG A 107 16.60 44.63 -8.41
N HIS A 108 16.15 44.86 -9.66
CA HIS A 108 16.91 44.90 -10.93
C HIS A 108 17.23 43.57 -11.64
N THR A 109 17.24 43.49 -12.99
CA THR A 109 16.28 43.90 -14.06
C THR A 109 16.79 43.40 -15.43
N ARG A 110 15.94 43.48 -16.49
CA ARG A 110 16.23 43.24 -17.93
C ARG A 110 16.24 41.75 -18.36
N SER A 111 15.84 41.39 -19.58
CA SER A 111 15.26 42.17 -20.70
C SER A 111 14.43 41.31 -21.66
N VAL A 112 13.49 41.95 -22.38
CA VAL A 112 12.68 41.38 -23.47
C VAL A 112 13.01 42.11 -24.78
N PRO A 113 13.12 41.42 -25.93
CA PRO A 113 13.04 42.03 -27.25
C PRO A 113 11.63 41.88 -27.87
N SER A 114 11.24 42.83 -28.73
CA SER A 114 9.86 42.95 -29.25
C SER A 114 9.69 42.57 -30.72
N ILE A 115 8.42 42.42 -31.13
CA ILE A 115 7.93 42.19 -32.50
C ILE A 115 8.36 43.32 -33.47
N PRO A 116 8.30 43.09 -34.80
CA PRO A 116 7.14 43.64 -35.52
C PRO A 116 6.49 42.66 -36.53
N SER A 117 5.22 42.92 -36.85
CA SER A 117 4.46 42.27 -37.93
C SER A 117 4.26 43.23 -39.11
N PRO A 118 3.75 42.73 -40.25
CA PRO A 118 2.76 43.50 -41.00
C PRO A 118 1.51 42.68 -41.36
N THR A 119 0.44 43.38 -41.72
CA THR A 119 -0.89 42.83 -42.02
C THR A 119 -1.21 42.84 -43.51
N ARG A 120 -2.00 41.86 -43.98
CA ARG A 120 -2.99 42.11 -45.05
C ARG A 120 -4.12 41.07 -45.05
N SER A 121 -5.30 41.49 -45.48
CA SER A 121 -6.50 40.67 -45.61
C SER A 121 -6.89 40.49 -47.08
N ARG A 122 -7.61 39.39 -47.40
CA ARG A 122 -8.81 39.31 -48.26
C ARG A 122 -9.34 37.88 -48.35
N THR A 123 -10.63 37.77 -48.66
CA THR A 123 -11.41 36.52 -48.85
C THR A 123 -11.82 36.39 -50.34
N PRO A 124 -12.77 35.52 -50.74
CA PRO A 124 -12.50 34.14 -51.16
C PRO A 124 -12.89 33.85 -52.63
N THR A 125 -12.57 32.67 -53.18
CA THR A 125 -13.05 32.23 -54.51
C THR A 125 -13.33 30.71 -54.54
N ARG A 126 -14.19 30.24 -55.46
CA ARG A 126 -14.95 28.97 -55.35
C ARG A 126 -15.10 28.25 -56.71
N SER A 127 -14.60 27.02 -56.80
CA SER A 127 -14.90 25.99 -57.83
C SER A 127 -14.27 24.67 -57.35
N ILE A 128 -14.91 23.51 -57.21
CA ILE A 128 -16.01 22.84 -57.94
C ILE A 128 -15.64 22.42 -59.37
N VAL A 129 -15.03 21.23 -59.48
CA VAL A 129 -15.27 20.16 -60.49
C VAL A 129 -15.15 18.82 -59.73
N SER A 130 -15.64 17.69 -60.27
CA SER A 130 -16.15 16.56 -59.47
C SER A 130 -15.86 15.14 -60.01
N ILE A 131 -15.69 14.17 -59.09
CA ILE A 131 -16.06 12.71 -59.22
C ILE A 131 -15.15 11.88 -60.17
N PRO A 132 -14.96 10.52 -60.02
CA PRO A 132 -15.62 9.54 -59.15
C PRO A 132 -14.74 8.66 -58.20
N ALA A 133 -15.46 7.93 -57.35
CA ALA A 133 -15.21 6.68 -56.60
C ALA A 133 -13.91 5.86 -56.75
N ALA A 134 -13.43 5.32 -55.61
CA ALA A 134 -13.42 3.87 -55.30
C ALA A 134 -13.08 3.60 -53.80
N GLU A 135 -13.42 2.40 -53.30
CA GLU A 135 -13.19 1.97 -51.91
C GLU A 135 -11.74 1.54 -51.61
N ARG A 136 -11.31 1.58 -50.33
CA ARG A 136 -10.70 0.45 -49.57
C ARG A 136 -10.21 0.84 -48.16
N LEU A 137 -10.09 -0.17 -47.28
CA LEU A 137 -9.64 -0.03 -45.89
C LEU A 137 -8.15 0.40 -45.78
N PRO A 138 -7.81 1.27 -44.80
CA PRO A 138 -6.42 1.55 -44.45
C PRO A 138 -5.85 0.47 -43.51
N SER A 139 -5.14 -0.52 -44.06
CA SER A 139 -4.35 -1.46 -43.26
C SER A 139 -3.21 -0.74 -42.53
N ARG A 140 -3.27 -0.69 -41.19
CA ARG A 140 -2.20 -0.10 -40.35
C ARG A 140 -1.06 -1.10 -40.15
N ARG A 141 -0.26 -1.31 -41.20
CA ARG A 141 1.04 -1.99 -41.09
C ARG A 141 2.04 -1.07 -40.38
N CYS A 142 2.27 -1.29 -39.09
CA CYS A 142 3.30 -0.56 -38.34
C CYS A 142 4.67 -0.82 -38.96
N LYS A 143 5.33 0.24 -39.44
CA LYS A 143 6.74 0.19 -39.82
C LYS A 143 7.59 0.30 -38.55
N LEU A 144 8.29 -0.77 -38.20
CA LEU A 144 9.57 -0.61 -37.52
C LEU A 144 10.55 -0.13 -38.60
N MET A 145 11.26 0.97 -38.36
CA MET A 145 12.36 1.39 -39.23
C MET A 145 13.67 1.03 -38.55
N GLU A 146 14.44 0.16 -39.18
CA GLU A 146 15.89 0.22 -39.07
C GLU A 146 16.34 1.55 -39.66
N ASP A 147 17.19 2.26 -38.93
CA ASP A 147 17.65 3.61 -39.25
C ASP A 147 19.12 3.70 -38.83
N GLU A 148 20.00 3.21 -39.69
CA GLU A 148 21.44 3.31 -39.48
C GLU A 148 21.86 4.77 -39.47
N ARG A 149 22.43 5.22 -38.34
CA ARG A 149 22.97 6.57 -38.19
C ARG A 149 24.43 6.53 -37.75
N PRO A 150 25.29 7.46 -38.22
CA PRO A 150 26.74 7.37 -38.02
C PRO A 150 27.17 7.57 -36.57
N LEU A 151 28.41 7.13 -36.25
CA LEU A 151 29.04 7.33 -34.95
C LEU A 151 29.10 8.83 -34.58
N GLY A 152 28.34 9.22 -33.57
CA GLY A 152 28.36 10.56 -32.98
C GLY A 152 27.82 10.56 -31.55
N MET A 153 28.74 10.62 -30.57
CA MET A 153 28.51 10.74 -29.12
C MET A 153 27.11 10.32 -28.61
N VAL A 154 26.88 9.01 -28.50
CA VAL A 154 25.69 8.48 -27.80
C VAL A 154 25.84 8.71 -26.29
N GLY A 155 25.37 9.87 -25.82
CA GLY A 155 24.97 10.01 -24.43
C GLY A 155 23.85 8.99 -24.18
N LYS A 156 24.04 8.07 -23.21
CA LYS A 156 23.09 6.98 -22.92
C LYS A 156 21.67 7.51 -22.86
N GLN A 157 20.85 7.22 -23.87
CA GLN A 157 19.41 7.48 -23.81
C GLN A 157 18.85 6.60 -22.69
N GLN A 158 18.44 7.23 -21.59
CA GLN A 158 18.06 6.50 -20.38
C GLN A 158 16.78 5.71 -20.65
N ARG A 159 16.96 4.39 -20.85
CA ARG A 159 15.99 3.48 -21.43
C ARG A 159 14.70 3.43 -20.60
N GLN A 160 13.55 3.46 -21.27
CA GLN A 160 12.27 3.62 -20.58
C GLN A 160 11.87 2.34 -19.83
N ARG A 161 11.87 2.42 -18.50
CA ARG A 161 11.53 1.34 -17.57
C ARG A 161 10.03 1.24 -17.28
N TYR A 162 9.51 0.02 -17.23
CA TYR A 162 8.10 -0.29 -16.96
C TYR A 162 7.72 0.00 -15.50
N VAL A 163 8.61 -0.29 -14.56
CA VAL A 163 8.49 0.10 -13.14
C VAL A 163 9.67 0.99 -12.73
N THR A 164 9.41 1.94 -11.85
CA THR A 164 10.46 2.77 -11.24
C THR A 164 11.01 2.13 -9.97
N LYS A 165 12.25 2.46 -9.56
CA LYS A 165 12.83 2.09 -8.24
C LYS A 165 11.93 2.45 -7.03
N VAL A 166 10.97 3.35 -7.21
CA VAL A 166 9.99 3.78 -6.18
C VAL A 166 8.61 3.10 -6.39
N GLY A 167 8.58 1.95 -7.06
CA GLY A 167 7.40 1.08 -7.22
C GLY A 167 6.24 1.63 -8.05
N LYS A 168 6.39 2.78 -8.72
CA LYS A 168 5.37 3.32 -9.63
C LYS A 168 5.56 2.72 -11.02
N CYS A 169 4.50 2.15 -11.59
CA CYS A 169 4.48 1.67 -12.97
C CYS A 169 4.31 2.85 -13.94
N GLN A 170 5.02 2.85 -15.08
CA GLN A 170 4.94 3.92 -16.10
C GLN A 170 3.92 3.61 -17.21
N VAL A 171 2.78 3.01 -16.84
CA VAL A 171 1.74 2.59 -17.80
C VAL A 171 0.64 3.64 -17.88
N ASN A 172 0.59 4.36 -19.00
CA ASN A 172 -0.55 5.20 -19.35
C ASN A 172 -1.61 4.32 -20.03
N LEU A 173 -2.73 4.04 -19.35
CA LEU A 173 -3.84 3.31 -19.95
C LEU A 173 -4.43 4.14 -21.11
N GLY A 174 -4.67 3.48 -22.24
CA GLY A 174 -5.18 4.12 -23.47
C GLY A 174 -6.67 4.49 -23.41
N ASN A 175 -7.31 4.57 -24.58
CA ASN A 175 -8.73 4.94 -24.67
C ASN A 175 -9.66 3.80 -24.20
N ILE A 176 -9.84 3.68 -22.89
CA ILE A 176 -10.87 2.82 -22.27
C ILE A 176 -12.25 3.34 -22.69
N GLN A 177 -13.03 2.52 -23.41
CA GLN A 177 -14.38 2.89 -23.85
C GLN A 177 -15.38 2.88 -22.68
N GLU A 178 -15.25 1.95 -21.73
CA GLU A 178 -16.16 1.78 -20.59
C GLU A 178 -15.91 2.77 -19.43
N LYS A 179 -15.76 4.08 -19.69
CA LYS A 179 -15.53 5.08 -18.62
C LYS A 179 -16.61 5.09 -17.53
N LYS A 180 -17.83 4.64 -17.85
CA LYS A 180 -18.95 4.45 -16.91
C LYS A 180 -18.62 3.45 -15.78
N ARG A 181 -17.74 2.48 -16.01
CA ARG A 181 -17.40 1.41 -15.05
C ARG A 181 -16.62 1.92 -13.82
N PHE A 182 -15.98 3.08 -13.93
CA PHE A 182 -15.38 3.79 -12.78
C PHE A 182 -16.44 4.55 -11.96
N LEU A 183 -17.58 4.93 -12.56
CA LEU A 183 -18.66 5.62 -11.84
C LEU A 183 -19.57 4.65 -11.08
N SER A 184 -19.69 3.39 -11.54
CA SER A 184 -20.38 2.33 -10.78
C SER A 184 -19.67 1.94 -9.49
N ASP A 185 -18.36 2.18 -9.37
CA ASP A 185 -17.62 2.07 -8.11
C ASP A 185 -17.15 3.46 -7.64
N ILE A 186 -18.15 4.25 -7.23
CA ILE A 186 -17.92 5.59 -6.69
C ILE A 186 -17.18 5.55 -5.34
N PHE A 187 -17.31 4.47 -4.57
CA PHE A 187 -16.68 4.33 -3.25
C PHE A 187 -15.16 4.19 -3.36
N THR A 188 -14.65 3.22 -4.13
CA THR A 188 -13.18 3.10 -4.28
C THR A 188 -12.61 4.33 -4.98
N THR A 189 -13.33 4.89 -5.97
CA THR A 189 -12.95 6.14 -6.64
C THR A 189 -12.73 7.29 -5.65
N ILE A 190 -13.67 7.56 -4.73
CA ILE A 190 -13.53 8.59 -3.69
C ILE A 190 -12.37 8.29 -2.73
N VAL A 191 -12.20 7.02 -2.34
CA VAL A 191 -11.12 6.59 -1.44
C VAL A 191 -9.74 6.68 -2.12
N ASP A 192 -9.61 6.53 -3.43
CA ASP A 192 -8.35 6.65 -4.17
C ASP A 192 -8.03 8.06 -4.70
N LEU A 193 -8.98 9.01 -4.67
CA LEU A 193 -8.69 10.44 -4.89
C LEU A 193 -7.52 10.93 -4.00
N LYS A 194 -6.65 11.78 -4.56
CA LYS A 194 -5.62 12.50 -3.79
C LYS A 194 -6.28 13.30 -2.66
N TYR A 195 -5.64 13.38 -1.49
CA TYR A 195 -6.19 14.04 -0.29
C TYR A 195 -6.81 15.44 -0.54
N ARG A 196 -6.20 16.27 -1.40
CA ARG A 196 -6.76 17.58 -1.80
C ARG A 196 -8.16 17.48 -2.45
N TRP A 197 -8.33 16.53 -3.37
CA TRP A 197 -9.62 16.30 -4.05
C TRP A 197 -10.63 15.60 -3.14
N PHE A 198 -10.18 14.70 -2.27
CA PHE A 198 -11.04 14.05 -1.28
C PHE A 198 -11.61 15.06 -0.28
N LEU A 199 -10.77 15.94 0.28
CA LEU A 199 -11.22 17.00 1.20
C LEU A 199 -12.16 17.98 0.50
N PHE A 200 -11.93 18.29 -0.78
CA PHE A 200 -12.86 19.11 -1.57
C PHE A 200 -14.24 18.44 -1.73
N VAL A 201 -14.28 17.15 -2.11
CA VAL A 201 -15.54 16.38 -2.23
C VAL A 201 -16.26 16.27 -0.89
N PHE A 202 -15.53 16.01 0.20
CA PHE A 202 -16.04 15.97 1.57
C PHE A 202 -16.73 17.29 1.94
N MET A 203 -16.03 18.43 1.81
CA MET A 203 -16.59 19.74 2.12
C MET A 203 -17.80 20.08 1.24
N MET A 204 -17.73 19.78 -0.06
CA MET A 204 -18.84 20.02 -0.99
C MET A 204 -20.08 19.18 -0.64
N CYS A 205 -19.93 17.96 -0.13
CA CYS A 205 -21.07 17.12 0.27
C CYS A 205 -21.88 17.74 1.43
N TYR A 206 -21.22 18.23 2.47
CA TYR A 206 -21.90 18.93 3.57
C TYR A 206 -22.49 20.27 3.11
N ILE A 207 -21.74 21.08 2.33
CA ILE A 207 -22.25 22.38 1.83
C ILE A 207 -23.49 22.19 0.94
N VAL A 208 -23.48 21.22 0.02
CA VAL A 208 -24.62 20.95 -0.86
C VAL A 208 -25.84 20.45 -0.07
N THR A 209 -25.66 19.58 0.93
CA THR A 209 -26.80 19.10 1.74
C THR A 209 -27.43 20.23 2.57
N TRP A 210 -26.63 21.06 3.23
CA TRP A 210 -27.12 22.24 3.96
C TRP A 210 -27.85 23.23 3.04
N VAL A 211 -27.32 23.48 1.84
CA VAL A 211 -27.97 24.39 0.86
C VAL A 211 -29.26 23.80 0.31
N VAL A 212 -29.32 22.50 0.01
CA VAL A 212 -30.55 21.83 -0.44
C VAL A 212 -31.63 21.91 0.64
N PHE A 213 -31.35 21.50 1.88
CA PHE A 213 -32.34 21.54 2.94
C PHE A 213 -32.70 22.97 3.39
N GLY A 214 -31.73 23.89 3.44
CA GLY A 214 -32.01 25.32 3.66
C GLY A 214 -32.89 25.94 2.58
N THR A 215 -32.78 25.47 1.33
CA THR A 215 -33.69 25.87 0.24
C THR A 215 -35.09 25.29 0.44
N ILE A 216 -35.20 24.04 0.90
CA ILE A 216 -36.48 23.38 1.20
C ILE A 216 -37.21 24.09 2.36
N TYR A 217 -36.54 24.41 3.47
CA TYR A 217 -37.17 25.16 4.57
C TYR A 217 -37.55 26.59 4.18
N PHE A 218 -36.73 27.27 3.36
CA PHE A 218 -37.10 28.60 2.86
C PHE A 218 -38.32 28.54 1.92
N PHE A 219 -38.43 27.48 1.12
CA PHE A 219 -39.58 27.25 0.24
C PHE A 219 -40.85 26.86 1.02
N ASP A 220 -40.72 26.07 2.09
CA ASP A 220 -41.80 25.71 3.02
C ASP A 220 -42.37 26.95 3.73
N ALA A 221 -41.49 27.77 4.33
CA ALA A 221 -41.86 29.04 4.96
C ALA A 221 -42.46 30.05 3.96
N TRP A 222 -42.03 30.03 2.70
CA TRP A 222 -42.62 30.87 1.65
C TRP A 222 -44.00 30.39 1.19
N ILE A 223 -44.21 29.07 1.04
CA ILE A 223 -45.52 28.50 0.72
C ILE A 223 -46.54 28.77 1.83
N ARG A 224 -46.10 28.69 3.09
CA ARG A 224 -46.95 28.95 4.26
C ARG A 224 -47.21 30.44 4.53
N ASP A 225 -46.52 31.34 3.84
CA ASP A 225 -46.53 32.79 4.08
C ASP A 225 -46.01 33.22 5.48
N ASP A 226 -45.27 32.33 6.16
CA ASP A 226 -44.62 32.56 7.46
C ASP A 226 -43.63 33.74 7.39
N ILE A 227 -43.07 34.02 6.20
CA ILE A 227 -42.10 35.10 5.94
C ILE A 227 -42.76 36.50 5.92
N ASN A 228 -44.07 36.59 5.66
CA ASN A 228 -44.77 37.88 5.61
C ASN A 228 -45.40 38.29 6.95
N HIS A 229 -45.62 37.33 7.86
CA HIS A 229 -46.28 37.52 9.16
C HIS A 229 -45.28 37.56 10.34
N ILE A 230 -44.08 38.10 10.10
CA ILE A 230 -42.98 38.11 11.08
C ILE A 230 -43.30 39.08 12.23
N GLY A 231 -43.62 38.52 13.40
CA GLY A 231 -43.93 39.25 14.61
C GLY A 231 -45.42 39.42 14.91
N ASP A 232 -46.31 38.89 14.07
CA ASP A 232 -47.75 38.89 14.33
C ASP A 232 -48.11 37.89 15.45
N PRO A 233 -48.69 38.32 16.59
CA PRO A 233 -48.93 37.44 17.75
C PRO A 233 -50.04 36.41 17.53
N GLU A 234 -50.89 36.61 16.50
CA GLU A 234 -51.93 35.66 16.09
C GLU A 234 -51.37 34.58 15.13
N TRP A 235 -50.26 34.84 14.43
CA TRP A 235 -49.72 33.92 13.43
C TRP A 235 -48.87 32.81 14.05
N LYS A 236 -49.06 31.58 13.57
CA LYS A 236 -48.39 30.37 14.10
C LYS A 236 -47.43 29.79 13.07
N ALA A 237 -46.26 30.41 12.98
CA ALA A 237 -45.19 29.98 12.09
C ALA A 237 -44.77 28.52 12.33
N CYS A 238 -44.39 27.82 11.25
CA CYS A 238 -43.88 26.45 11.35
C CYS A 238 -42.49 26.41 11.98
N ILE A 239 -41.61 27.34 11.61
CA ILE A 239 -40.25 27.46 12.15
C ILE A 239 -40.03 28.90 12.61
N GLU A 240 -39.74 29.08 13.90
CA GLU A 240 -39.55 30.40 14.49
C GLU A 240 -38.24 31.05 14.01
N ASN A 241 -38.27 32.37 13.76
CA ASN A 241 -37.11 33.21 13.39
C ASN A 241 -36.40 32.80 12.09
N VAL A 242 -37.20 32.55 11.04
CA VAL A 242 -36.77 32.22 9.66
C VAL A 242 -37.20 33.31 8.67
N ASP A 243 -36.59 34.48 8.81
CA ASP A 243 -36.94 35.70 8.05
C ASP A 243 -36.46 35.69 6.58
N ASN A 244 -35.46 34.87 6.24
CA ASN A 244 -34.82 34.85 4.92
C ASN A 244 -34.06 33.53 4.67
N PHE A 245 -33.53 33.38 3.44
CA PHE A 245 -32.77 32.18 3.06
C PHE A 245 -31.54 31.91 3.94
N ILE A 246 -30.88 32.94 4.51
CA ILE A 246 -29.71 32.75 5.38
C ILE A 246 -30.14 32.22 6.75
N SER A 247 -31.27 32.66 7.31
CA SER A 247 -31.82 32.06 8.54
C SER A 247 -32.35 30.64 8.31
N ALA A 248 -32.92 30.33 7.14
CA ALA A 248 -33.29 28.96 6.76
C ALA A 248 -32.08 28.04 6.57
N LEU A 249 -30.99 28.55 5.97
CA LEU A 249 -29.71 27.86 5.83
C LEU A 249 -29.04 27.63 7.20
N LEU A 250 -29.05 28.63 8.09
CA LEU A 250 -28.59 28.47 9.47
C LEU A 250 -29.38 27.39 10.19
N PHE A 251 -30.71 27.43 10.13
CA PHE A 251 -31.56 26.37 10.70
C PHE A 251 -31.21 24.98 10.14
N SER A 252 -31.01 24.85 8.82
CA SER A 252 -30.59 23.58 8.22
C SER A 252 -29.25 23.08 8.77
N VAL A 253 -28.25 23.95 8.93
CA VAL A 253 -26.96 23.60 9.55
C VAL A 253 -27.13 23.23 11.03
N GLU A 254 -27.88 24.05 11.79
CA GLU A 254 -28.17 23.83 13.21
C GLU A 254 -28.81 22.46 13.46
N SER A 255 -29.77 22.06 12.62
CA SER A 255 -30.45 20.77 12.72
C SER A 255 -29.63 19.61 12.13
N GLN A 256 -29.04 19.72 10.94
CA GLN A 256 -28.34 18.60 10.28
C GLN A 256 -27.04 18.22 11.03
N ARG A 257 -26.37 19.20 11.66
CA ARG A 257 -25.17 18.97 12.48
C ARG A 257 -25.48 18.83 13.97
N THR A 258 -26.78 18.83 14.34
CA THR A 258 -27.31 18.70 15.70
C THR A 258 -26.67 19.66 16.71
N ILE A 259 -26.55 20.93 16.32
CA ILE A 259 -26.04 22.03 17.14
C ILE A 259 -27.20 22.68 17.92
N GLY A 260 -28.31 22.95 17.23
CA GLY A 260 -29.56 23.49 17.79
C GLY A 260 -29.38 24.63 18.79
N TYR A 261 -29.10 25.87 18.34
CA TYR A 261 -28.88 27.00 19.26
C TYR A 261 -30.14 27.44 20.02
N GLY A 262 -31.31 26.86 19.74
CA GLY A 262 -32.58 27.19 20.39
C GLY A 262 -33.21 28.52 19.94
N SER A 263 -32.52 29.29 19.09
CA SER A 263 -33.07 30.52 18.49
C SER A 263 -34.06 30.26 17.35
N ARG A 264 -34.05 29.04 16.79
CA ARG A 264 -34.94 28.59 15.71
C ARG A 264 -35.49 27.22 16.09
N ILE A 265 -36.81 27.11 16.17
CA ILE A 265 -37.51 25.94 16.70
C ILE A 265 -38.64 25.60 15.73
N VAL A 266 -38.80 24.31 15.41
CA VAL A 266 -39.97 23.82 14.68
C VAL A 266 -41.12 23.66 15.67
N THR A 267 -42.24 24.32 15.39
CA THR A 267 -43.41 24.28 16.25
C THR A 267 -44.31 23.09 15.92
N ALA A 268 -45.16 22.67 16.86
CA ALA A 268 -46.16 21.62 16.61
C ALA A 268 -47.35 22.10 15.73
N ASN A 269 -47.28 23.31 15.16
CA ASN A 269 -48.34 23.89 14.32
C ASN A 269 -48.26 23.43 12.85
N CYS A 270 -47.21 22.72 12.46
CA CYS A 270 -47.00 22.15 11.14
C CYS A 270 -46.60 20.67 11.25
N ALA A 271 -47.16 19.83 10.37
CA ALA A 271 -46.75 18.43 10.25
C ALA A 271 -45.61 18.29 9.22
N GLU A 272 -45.63 19.13 8.19
CA GLU A 272 -44.64 19.24 7.12
C GLU A 272 -43.25 19.55 7.67
N GLY A 273 -43.07 20.59 8.50
CA GLY A 273 -41.77 20.91 9.12
C GLY A 273 -41.22 19.80 10.01
N VAL A 274 -42.10 19.09 10.74
CA VAL A 274 -41.72 17.91 11.55
C VAL A 274 -41.28 16.75 10.65
N ILE A 275 -41.97 16.49 9.54
CA ILE A 275 -41.61 15.47 8.55
C ILE A 275 -40.29 15.83 7.84
N LEU A 276 -40.07 17.10 7.50
CA LEU A 276 -38.83 17.60 6.89
C LEU A 276 -37.65 17.48 7.86
N LEU A 277 -37.81 17.85 9.13
CA LEU A 277 -36.80 17.64 10.17
C LEU A 277 -36.53 16.13 10.39
N MET A 278 -37.59 15.31 10.36
CA MET A 278 -37.56 13.85 10.27
C MET A 278 -36.58 13.36 9.18
N ALA A 279 -36.89 13.70 7.93
CA ALA A 279 -36.14 13.29 6.75
C ALA A 279 -34.70 13.83 6.75
N GLN A 280 -34.48 15.09 7.14
CA GLN A 280 -33.14 15.68 7.23
C GLN A 280 -32.27 14.94 8.26
N SER A 281 -32.83 14.56 9.41
CA SER A 281 -32.09 13.83 10.46
C SER A 281 -31.63 12.45 9.97
N ILE A 282 -32.49 11.74 9.24
CA ILE A 282 -32.17 10.44 8.65
C ILE A 282 -31.13 10.58 7.53
N ILE A 283 -31.37 11.47 6.56
CA ILE A 283 -30.47 11.66 5.41
C ILE A 283 -29.10 12.22 5.85
N GLY A 284 -29.10 13.18 6.78
CA GLY A 284 -27.89 13.76 7.36
C GLY A 284 -27.03 12.73 8.09
N SER A 285 -27.62 11.88 8.93
CA SER A 285 -26.89 10.83 9.65
C SER A 285 -26.36 9.73 8.72
N MET A 286 -27.11 9.33 7.68
CA MET A 286 -26.61 8.43 6.64
C MET A 286 -25.39 9.01 5.90
N ILE A 287 -25.43 10.29 5.54
CA ILE A 287 -24.32 10.96 4.83
C ILE A 287 -23.10 11.12 5.75
N ASP A 288 -23.29 11.48 7.02
CA ASP A 288 -22.20 11.59 8.00
C ASP A 288 -21.50 10.24 8.21
N ALA A 289 -22.27 9.16 8.37
CA ALA A 289 -21.74 7.80 8.50
C ALA A 289 -20.94 7.36 7.26
N LEU A 290 -21.45 7.64 6.05
CA LEU A 290 -20.75 7.33 4.80
C LEU A 290 -19.46 8.14 4.63
N MET A 291 -19.47 9.44 4.94
CA MET A 291 -18.30 10.32 4.80
C MET A 291 -17.21 10.01 5.84
N VAL A 292 -17.60 9.76 7.10
CA VAL A 292 -16.67 9.32 8.16
C VAL A 292 -16.11 7.93 7.85
N GLY A 293 -16.92 6.99 7.35
CA GLY A 293 -16.47 5.67 6.89
C GLY A 293 -15.46 5.77 5.73
N CYS A 294 -15.74 6.59 4.73
CA CYS A 294 -14.79 6.88 3.64
C CYS A 294 -13.47 7.47 4.15
N MET A 295 -13.54 8.40 5.11
CA MET A 295 -12.35 9.02 5.74
C MET A 295 -11.53 7.99 6.52
N PHE A 296 -12.17 7.14 7.34
CA PHE A 296 -11.51 6.08 8.09
C PHE A 296 -10.76 5.12 7.15
N VAL A 297 -11.44 4.55 6.15
CA VAL A 297 -10.81 3.64 5.18
C VAL A 297 -9.65 4.32 4.44
N LYS A 298 -9.77 5.61 4.10
CA LYS A 298 -8.71 6.37 3.43
C LYS A 298 -7.46 6.60 4.30
N ILE A 299 -7.66 6.86 5.59
CA ILE A 299 -6.56 7.07 6.57
C ILE A 299 -5.87 5.74 6.88
N SER A 300 -6.65 4.68 7.11
CA SER A 300 -6.13 3.37 7.52
C SER A 300 -5.37 2.63 6.41
N ARG A 301 -5.66 2.90 5.12
CA ARG A 301 -4.96 2.31 3.97
C ARG A 301 -3.42 2.55 4.05
N PRO A 302 -2.57 1.51 4.10
CA PRO A 302 -1.16 1.62 4.48
C PRO A 302 -0.22 2.17 3.38
N LYS A 303 -0.67 3.13 2.56
CA LYS A 303 0.10 3.70 1.42
C LYS A 303 1.47 4.30 1.80
N LYS A 304 1.69 4.64 3.08
CA LYS A 304 3.00 5.08 3.61
C LYS A 304 3.92 3.92 4.01
N ARG A 305 3.42 2.73 4.36
CA ARG A 305 4.28 1.61 4.80
C ARG A 305 5.04 0.97 3.63
N ALA A 306 4.46 0.98 2.42
CA ALA A 306 5.20 0.68 1.18
C ALA A 306 6.39 1.63 0.89
N GLN A 307 6.62 2.65 1.72
CA GLN A 307 7.76 3.58 1.64
C GLN A 307 8.81 3.35 2.76
N THR A 308 8.53 2.52 3.78
CA THR A 308 9.54 2.10 4.79
C THR A 308 10.23 0.80 4.38
N LEU A 309 9.60 0.00 3.53
CA LEU A 309 10.20 -1.14 2.86
C LEU A 309 11.20 -0.66 1.80
N ILE A 310 12.47 -1.00 1.98
CA ILE A 310 13.57 -0.64 1.08
C ILE A 310 14.13 -1.85 0.35
N PHE A 311 14.64 -1.60 -0.85
CA PHE A 311 15.34 -2.57 -1.70
C PHE A 311 16.73 -2.01 -2.02
N SER A 312 17.71 -2.88 -2.25
CA SER A 312 19.04 -2.48 -2.76
C SER A 312 18.91 -1.68 -4.06
N LYS A 313 19.80 -0.70 -4.29
CA LYS A 313 19.84 0.02 -5.57
C LYS A 313 20.17 -0.90 -6.73
N ASN A 314 21.12 -1.82 -6.52
CA ASN A 314 21.63 -2.75 -7.53
C ASN A 314 21.30 -4.20 -7.12
N CYS A 315 21.14 -5.09 -8.11
CA CYS A 315 21.32 -6.53 -7.90
C CYS A 315 22.81 -6.88 -7.99
N VAL A 316 23.21 -8.02 -7.44
CA VAL A 316 24.54 -8.60 -7.63
C VAL A 316 24.44 -10.05 -8.10
N ILE A 317 25.39 -10.49 -8.92
CA ILE A 317 25.55 -11.89 -9.34
C ILE A 317 26.92 -12.38 -8.88
N SER A 318 26.97 -13.50 -8.17
CA SER A 318 28.22 -14.23 -7.85
C SER A 318 27.90 -15.66 -7.43
N HIS A 319 28.93 -16.51 -7.28
CA HIS A 319 28.72 -17.86 -6.74
C HIS A 319 28.34 -17.82 -5.27
N ARG A 320 27.46 -18.74 -4.87
CA ARG A 320 27.13 -19.08 -3.50
C ARG A 320 26.85 -20.58 -3.44
N ASP A 321 27.59 -21.29 -2.58
CA ASP A 321 27.47 -22.75 -2.38
C ASP A 321 27.56 -23.50 -3.74
N GLU A 322 28.67 -23.25 -4.45
CA GLU A 322 29.01 -23.63 -5.83
C GLU A 322 28.07 -23.14 -6.96
N LYS A 323 26.87 -22.65 -6.66
CA LYS A 323 25.88 -22.24 -7.68
C LYS A 323 25.99 -20.76 -8.01
N LEU A 324 25.75 -20.39 -9.27
CA LEU A 324 25.62 -18.98 -9.66
C LEU A 324 24.27 -18.43 -9.20
N CYS A 325 24.27 -17.31 -8.48
CA CYS A 325 23.08 -16.75 -7.85
C CYS A 325 22.92 -15.26 -8.15
N LEU A 326 21.72 -14.85 -8.56
CA LEU A 326 21.30 -13.45 -8.63
C LEU A 326 20.69 -13.05 -7.29
N MET A 327 21.20 -11.98 -6.70
CA MET A 327 20.87 -11.57 -5.33
C MET A 327 20.48 -10.09 -5.26
N PHE A 328 19.51 -9.79 -4.39
CA PHE A 328 19.14 -8.43 -4.00
C PHE A 328 18.84 -8.37 -2.49
N ARG A 329 19.06 -7.21 -1.87
CA ARG A 329 18.78 -7.00 -0.45
C ARG A 329 17.45 -6.28 -0.25
N ILE A 330 16.74 -6.63 0.80
CA ILE A 330 15.51 -5.97 1.27
C ILE A 330 15.63 -5.59 2.76
N GLY A 331 14.74 -4.75 3.26
CA GLY A 331 14.58 -4.46 4.70
C GLY A 331 13.33 -3.62 4.97
N ASP A 332 12.76 -3.69 6.17
CA ASP A 332 11.80 -2.67 6.66
C ASP A 332 12.55 -1.71 7.60
N LEU A 333 12.45 -0.41 7.33
CA LEU A 333 13.02 0.65 8.18
C LEU A 333 12.22 0.86 9.49
N ARG A 334 11.23 0.00 9.78
CA ARG A 334 10.29 0.15 10.88
C ARG A 334 10.28 -1.10 11.79
N GLU A 335 10.23 -0.86 13.09
CA GLU A 335 10.27 -1.88 14.16
C GLU A 335 9.04 -2.82 14.18
N SER A 336 7.88 -2.36 13.70
CA SER A 336 6.65 -3.17 13.62
C SER A 336 6.76 -4.22 12.53
N HIS A 337 6.41 -5.48 12.81
CA HIS A 337 6.63 -6.60 11.90
C HIS A 337 5.77 -6.56 10.64
N MET A 338 6.24 -7.19 9.56
CA MET A 338 5.41 -7.51 8.40
C MET A 338 4.92 -8.95 8.56
N VAL A 339 3.61 -9.13 8.73
CA VAL A 339 3.01 -10.46 8.92
C VAL A 339 2.79 -11.10 7.54
N ASP A 340 3.02 -12.40 7.40
CA ASP A 340 2.84 -13.13 6.12
C ASP A 340 3.56 -12.47 4.92
N ALA A 341 4.80 -12.02 5.14
CA ALA A 341 5.58 -11.36 4.10
C ALA A 341 6.00 -12.34 3.01
N LYS A 342 5.79 -11.99 1.74
CA LYS A 342 6.01 -12.85 0.56
C LYS A 342 6.75 -12.09 -0.54
N ILE A 343 7.82 -12.67 -1.07
CA ILE A 343 8.63 -12.06 -2.14
C ILE A 343 8.41 -12.78 -3.47
N ARG A 344 8.11 -12.00 -4.52
CA ARG A 344 7.91 -12.49 -5.88
C ARG A 344 8.73 -11.69 -6.88
N ALA A 345 9.19 -12.33 -7.94
CA ALA A 345 10.00 -11.71 -8.99
C ALA A 345 9.48 -12.06 -10.38
N LYS A 346 9.32 -11.03 -11.21
CA LYS A 346 8.91 -11.14 -12.61
C LYS A 346 10.02 -10.59 -13.50
N LEU A 347 10.62 -11.43 -14.33
CA LEU A 347 11.43 -10.96 -15.45
C LEU A 347 10.48 -10.47 -16.54
N ILE A 348 10.67 -9.23 -17.00
CA ILE A 348 10.04 -8.69 -18.19
C ILE A 348 11.05 -8.63 -19.33
N LYS A 349 10.77 -9.33 -20.43
CA LYS A 349 11.56 -9.34 -21.66
C LYS A 349 10.62 -9.45 -22.87
N SER A 350 10.89 -8.72 -23.94
CA SER A 350 10.17 -8.95 -25.21
C SER A 350 10.81 -10.11 -25.96
N ARG A 351 10.01 -11.04 -26.51
CA ARG A 351 10.52 -12.14 -27.34
C ARG A 351 9.75 -12.28 -28.65
N GLN A 352 10.33 -13.02 -29.58
CA GLN A 352 9.63 -13.58 -30.73
C GLN A 352 9.51 -15.10 -30.54
N THR A 353 8.37 -15.68 -30.93
CA THR A 353 8.16 -17.14 -30.89
C THR A 353 8.77 -17.81 -32.14
N LYS A 354 8.84 -19.15 -32.16
CA LYS A 354 9.39 -19.89 -33.32
C LYS A 354 8.47 -19.80 -34.54
N GLU A 355 7.20 -19.52 -34.30
CA GLU A 355 6.11 -19.32 -35.25
C GLU A 355 6.09 -17.86 -35.79
N GLY A 356 6.95 -16.99 -35.24
CA GLY A 356 7.15 -15.61 -35.69
C GLY A 356 6.32 -14.56 -34.94
N GLU A 357 5.49 -14.93 -33.97
CA GLU A 357 4.71 -13.96 -33.17
C GLU A 357 5.64 -13.13 -32.28
N PHE A 358 5.47 -11.81 -32.27
CA PHE A 358 6.21 -10.91 -31.38
C PHE A 358 5.39 -10.62 -30.12
N ILE A 359 5.90 -11.07 -28.96
CA ILE A 359 5.28 -10.88 -27.65
C ILE A 359 5.98 -9.70 -26.95
N PRO A 360 5.38 -8.50 -26.87
CA PRO A 360 5.95 -7.37 -26.16
C PRO A 360 5.84 -7.57 -24.65
N LEU A 361 6.95 -7.35 -23.93
CA LEU A 361 6.99 -7.35 -22.46
C LEU A 361 6.40 -8.64 -21.83
N GLU A 362 6.81 -9.80 -22.33
CA GLU A 362 6.46 -11.09 -21.72
C GLU A 362 6.97 -11.15 -20.27
N GLN A 363 6.16 -11.74 -19.38
CA GLN A 363 6.43 -11.83 -17.96
C GLN A 363 6.69 -13.29 -17.55
N SER A 364 7.94 -13.64 -17.27
CA SER A 364 8.30 -14.93 -16.67
C SER A 364 8.58 -14.77 -15.17
N GLU A 365 8.25 -15.79 -14.37
CA GLU A 365 8.48 -15.79 -12.92
C GLU A 365 9.92 -16.26 -12.63
N LEU A 366 10.62 -15.58 -11.72
CA LEU A 366 11.92 -16.03 -11.22
C LEU A 366 11.70 -16.73 -9.89
N ASN A 367 12.14 -17.99 -9.78
CA ASN A 367 11.97 -18.77 -8.56
C ASN A 367 12.85 -18.22 -7.42
N LEU A 368 12.22 -17.78 -6.33
CA LEU A 368 12.88 -17.26 -5.13
C LEU A 368 12.79 -18.24 -3.94
N GLY A 369 12.58 -19.54 -4.22
CA GLY A 369 12.28 -20.55 -3.22
C GLY A 369 10.78 -20.73 -2.99
N TYR A 370 9.97 -20.69 -4.06
CA TYR A 370 8.52 -20.93 -3.96
C TYR A 370 8.22 -22.40 -3.61
N ASP A 371 8.95 -23.34 -4.22
CA ASP A 371 8.74 -24.79 -4.00
C ASP A 371 9.24 -25.26 -2.62
N THR A 372 10.23 -24.56 -2.06
CA THR A 372 10.73 -24.74 -0.69
C THR A 372 9.93 -23.91 0.33
N GLY A 373 9.15 -22.93 -0.14
CA GLY A 373 8.43 -21.97 0.69
C GLY A 373 9.34 -21.00 1.46
N GLU A 374 10.57 -20.77 0.97
CA GLU A 374 11.52 -19.74 1.41
C GLU A 374 11.15 -18.33 0.88
N ASP A 375 10.20 -18.26 -0.06
CA ASP A 375 9.56 -17.03 -0.53
C ASP A 375 8.77 -16.30 0.58
N ARG A 376 8.42 -17.02 1.66
CA ARG A 376 7.75 -16.51 2.86
C ARG A 376 8.80 -16.07 3.88
N LEU A 377 8.87 -14.77 4.10
CA LEU A 377 9.97 -14.11 4.80
C LEU A 377 9.63 -13.76 6.25
N PHE A 378 10.54 -14.06 7.16
CA PHE A 378 10.53 -13.46 8.51
C PHE A 378 11.33 -12.16 8.47
N LEU A 379 10.76 -11.11 7.86
CA LEU A 379 11.48 -9.86 7.61
C LEU A 379 11.58 -8.99 8.89
N VAL A 380 12.73 -9.07 9.57
CA VAL A 380 13.10 -8.19 10.70
C VAL A 380 14.41 -7.49 10.39
N GLU A 381 15.47 -8.25 10.15
CA GLU A 381 16.77 -7.75 9.67
C GLU A 381 16.84 -7.68 8.13
N PRO A 382 17.81 -6.93 7.55
CA PRO A 382 17.99 -6.87 6.10
C PRO A 382 18.45 -8.19 5.47
N GLN A 383 17.50 -8.92 4.87
CA GLN A 383 17.73 -10.19 4.21
C GLN A 383 18.21 -10.03 2.77
N ILE A 384 19.08 -10.95 2.32
CA ILE A 384 19.53 -11.06 0.94
C ILE A 384 18.74 -12.19 0.27
N ILE A 385 17.82 -11.81 -0.61
CA ILE A 385 17.00 -12.73 -1.39
C ILE A 385 17.83 -13.26 -2.56
N CYS A 386 17.68 -14.54 -2.88
CA CYS A 386 18.60 -15.30 -3.73
C CYS A 386 17.84 -16.10 -4.78
N HIS A 387 17.96 -15.72 -6.05
CA HIS A 387 17.54 -16.53 -7.19
C HIS A 387 18.71 -17.41 -7.64
N VAL A 388 18.56 -18.73 -7.49
CA VAL A 388 19.53 -19.70 -8.00
C VAL A 388 19.38 -19.82 -9.52
N ILE A 389 20.45 -19.53 -10.27
CA ILE A 389 20.45 -19.65 -11.73
C ILE A 389 20.67 -21.13 -12.07
N ASN A 390 19.57 -21.85 -12.29
CA ASN A 390 19.52 -23.26 -12.68
C ASN A 390 19.04 -23.42 -14.14
N GLN A 391 18.93 -24.66 -14.62
CA GLN A 391 18.49 -25.00 -15.98
C GLN A 391 17.06 -24.52 -16.36
N HIS A 392 16.27 -24.08 -15.38
CA HIS A 392 14.94 -23.49 -15.60
C HIS A 392 14.94 -21.96 -15.47
N SER A 393 16.07 -21.35 -15.09
CA SER A 393 16.23 -19.90 -15.01
C SER A 393 16.38 -19.30 -16.41
N PRO A 394 15.72 -18.17 -16.72
CA PRO A 394 15.96 -17.44 -17.97
C PRO A 394 17.37 -16.83 -18.07
N PHE A 395 18.17 -16.89 -16.99
CA PHE A 395 19.57 -16.47 -16.97
C PHE A 395 20.57 -17.62 -17.23
N TRP A 396 20.10 -18.85 -17.51
CA TRP A 396 20.95 -20.04 -17.62
C TRP A 396 22.09 -19.92 -18.65
N ASP A 397 21.74 -19.55 -19.89
CA ASP A 397 22.69 -19.33 -20.99
C ASP A 397 23.33 -17.91 -20.98
N MET A 398 23.17 -17.11 -19.90
CA MET A 398 23.63 -15.71 -19.88
C MET A 398 24.99 -15.54 -19.19
N SER A 399 25.99 -15.13 -19.97
CA SER A 399 27.33 -14.73 -19.51
C SER A 399 27.40 -13.25 -19.07
N ALA A 400 28.50 -12.88 -18.40
CA ALA A 400 28.76 -11.51 -17.93
C ALA A 400 28.85 -10.45 -19.04
N GLU A 401 29.08 -10.86 -20.29
CA GLU A 401 28.97 -9.98 -21.45
C GLU A 401 27.56 -9.95 -22.03
N SER A 402 26.91 -11.12 -22.15
CA SER A 402 25.54 -11.22 -22.66
C SER A 402 24.57 -10.37 -21.84
N LEU A 403 24.68 -10.43 -20.50
CA LEU A 403 23.89 -9.63 -19.55
C LEU A 403 23.91 -8.12 -19.83
N ARG A 404 25.04 -7.57 -20.30
CA ARG A 404 25.21 -6.14 -20.60
C ARG A 404 24.75 -5.73 -22.00
N ARG A 405 24.44 -6.70 -22.87
CA ARG A 405 23.91 -6.50 -24.23
C ARG A 405 22.39 -6.77 -24.30
N GLU A 406 21.90 -7.62 -23.41
CA GLU A 406 20.52 -8.10 -23.35
C GLU A 406 19.54 -7.06 -22.78
N GLN A 407 18.28 -7.12 -23.20
CA GLN A 407 17.28 -6.07 -23.02
C GLN A 407 16.07 -6.51 -22.18
N PHE A 408 16.15 -6.34 -20.86
CA PHE A 408 15.17 -6.86 -19.90
C PHE A 408 15.02 -5.98 -18.64
N GLU A 409 13.96 -6.21 -17.86
CA GLU A 409 13.73 -5.57 -16.56
C GLU A 409 13.22 -6.61 -15.54
N ILE A 410 13.91 -6.79 -14.42
CA ILE A 410 13.46 -7.64 -13.30
C ILE A 410 12.61 -6.78 -12.36
N ILE A 411 11.33 -7.09 -12.21
CA ILE A 411 10.44 -6.45 -11.25
C ILE A 411 10.36 -7.32 -9.99
N ILE A 412 10.65 -6.72 -8.84
CA ILE A 412 10.51 -7.35 -7.54
C ILE A 412 9.26 -6.82 -6.86
N ILE A 413 8.47 -7.72 -6.27
CA ILE A 413 7.19 -7.45 -5.61
C ILE A 413 7.27 -8.06 -4.20
N LEU A 414 7.25 -7.21 -3.18
CA LEU A 414 7.16 -7.63 -1.77
C LEU A 414 5.74 -7.35 -1.27
N GLU A 415 5.06 -8.42 -0.86
CA GLU A 415 3.71 -8.41 -0.30
C GLU A 415 3.76 -8.77 1.18
N GLY A 416 2.75 -8.37 1.94
CA GLY A 416 2.60 -8.72 3.35
C GLY A 416 1.48 -7.95 4.04
N ILE A 417 1.16 -8.34 5.27
CA ILE A 417 0.09 -7.78 6.09
C ILE A 417 0.67 -6.83 7.14
N VAL A 418 0.08 -5.64 7.21
CA VAL A 418 0.47 -4.58 8.13
C VAL A 418 -0.10 -4.86 9.51
N GLU A 419 0.72 -5.42 10.40
CA GLU A 419 0.44 -5.73 11.81
C GLU A 419 -0.60 -4.81 12.47
N ALA A 420 -0.34 -3.50 12.52
CA ALA A 420 -1.19 -2.52 13.21
C ALA A 420 -2.53 -2.18 12.51
N THR A 421 -2.81 -2.71 11.31
CA THR A 421 -4.07 -2.42 10.58
C THR A 421 -4.73 -3.62 9.89
N GLY A 422 -4.10 -4.81 9.91
CA GLY A 422 -4.62 -6.02 9.26
C GLY A 422 -4.70 -5.98 7.73
N MET A 423 -4.36 -4.86 7.09
CA MET A 423 -4.43 -4.69 5.63
C MET A 423 -3.16 -5.18 4.94
N THR A 424 -3.33 -5.73 3.74
CA THR A 424 -2.22 -6.04 2.84
C THR A 424 -1.55 -4.78 2.31
N CYS A 425 -0.24 -4.89 2.10
CA CYS A 425 0.63 -3.87 1.55
C CYS A 425 1.51 -4.50 0.46
N GLN A 426 1.72 -3.81 -0.65
CA GLN A 426 2.59 -4.26 -1.74
C GLN A 426 3.60 -3.17 -2.09
N ALA A 427 4.87 -3.42 -1.77
CA ALA A 427 6.01 -2.64 -2.25
C ALA A 427 6.59 -3.27 -3.52
N ARG A 428 7.15 -2.43 -4.39
CA ARG A 428 7.69 -2.86 -5.69
C ARG A 428 8.97 -2.09 -6.00
N THR A 429 9.90 -2.73 -6.70
CA THR A 429 11.05 -2.08 -7.34
C THR A 429 11.32 -2.77 -8.68
N SER A 430 12.27 -2.25 -9.44
CA SER A 430 12.80 -2.94 -10.61
C SER A 430 14.30 -2.80 -10.78
N TYR A 431 14.91 -3.70 -11.54
CA TYR A 431 16.32 -3.71 -11.91
C TYR A 431 16.44 -3.90 -13.42
N THR A 432 17.03 -2.90 -14.09
CA THR A 432 17.41 -2.98 -15.52
C THR A 432 18.80 -3.60 -15.68
N GLU A 433 19.20 -3.89 -16.92
CA GLU A 433 20.51 -4.46 -17.28
C GLU A 433 21.70 -3.70 -16.67
N ASP A 434 21.66 -2.35 -16.69
CA ASP A 434 22.67 -1.45 -16.09
C ASP A 434 22.72 -1.49 -14.54
N GLU A 435 21.75 -2.13 -13.88
CA GLU A 435 21.57 -2.11 -12.42
C GLU A 435 21.88 -3.49 -11.78
N ILE A 436 22.54 -4.39 -12.53
CA ILE A 436 22.91 -5.74 -12.09
C ILE A 436 24.44 -5.89 -12.19
N LEU A 437 25.10 -6.07 -11.05
CA LEU A 437 26.56 -6.14 -10.96
C LEU A 437 27.07 -7.58 -10.97
N TRP A 438 27.75 -8.00 -12.03
CA TRP A 438 28.39 -9.31 -12.11
C TRP A 438 29.73 -9.32 -11.35
N GLY A 439 29.96 -10.35 -10.54
CA GLY A 439 31.16 -10.50 -9.72
C GLY A 439 31.12 -9.74 -8.40
N TYR A 440 29.93 -9.48 -7.83
CA TYR A 440 29.79 -8.71 -6.59
C TYR A 440 29.02 -9.47 -5.49
N ARG A 441 29.26 -9.08 -4.24
CA ARG A 441 28.49 -9.47 -3.05
C ARG A 441 28.17 -8.24 -2.20
N PHE A 442 27.07 -8.28 -1.45
CA PHE A 442 26.71 -7.21 -0.51
C PHE A 442 27.59 -7.26 0.75
N GLU A 443 28.00 -6.09 1.26
CA GLU A 443 28.74 -5.98 2.52
C GLU A 443 27.84 -6.36 3.73
N PRO A 444 28.34 -7.08 4.76
CA PRO A 444 27.57 -7.38 5.97
C PRO A 444 27.15 -6.12 6.76
N CYS A 445 25.86 -5.76 6.68
CA CYS A 445 25.27 -4.57 7.32
C CYS A 445 24.77 -4.81 8.76
N MET A 446 25.26 -5.85 9.44
CA MET A 446 24.89 -6.19 10.83
C MET A 446 26.13 -6.32 11.71
N SER A 447 26.01 -5.89 12.97
CA SER A 447 27.02 -6.08 14.03
C SER A 447 26.34 -6.48 15.35
N LEU A 448 27.09 -7.14 16.23
CA LEU A 448 26.63 -7.46 17.59
C LEU A 448 27.18 -6.39 18.55
N GLU A 449 26.31 -5.56 19.12
CA GLU A 449 26.68 -4.50 20.07
C GLU A 449 25.96 -4.72 21.41
N LYS A 450 26.73 -4.84 22.51
CA LYS A 450 26.22 -4.89 23.90
C LYS A 450 25.12 -5.95 24.14
N GLY A 451 25.14 -7.04 23.39
CA GLY A 451 24.15 -8.13 23.50
C GLY A 451 22.93 -8.01 22.58
N ALA A 452 22.84 -6.98 21.75
CA ALA A 452 21.79 -6.81 20.75
C ALA A 452 22.37 -6.78 19.32
N PHE A 453 21.61 -7.28 18.35
CA PHE A 453 21.93 -7.12 16.94
C PHE A 453 21.64 -5.68 16.51
N ARG A 454 22.64 -5.01 15.94
CA ARG A 454 22.52 -3.66 15.38
C ARG A 454 22.61 -3.74 13.86
N VAL A 455 21.62 -3.17 13.19
CA VAL A 455 21.60 -2.99 11.74
C VAL A 455 22.20 -1.62 11.40
N ASP A 456 23.16 -1.61 10.49
CA ASP A 456 23.78 -0.40 9.96
C ASP A 456 23.31 -0.14 8.52
N TYR A 457 22.27 0.68 8.40
CA TYR A 457 21.68 1.03 7.11
C TYR A 457 22.59 1.86 6.21
N SER A 458 23.70 2.42 6.70
CA SER A 458 24.69 3.07 5.82
C SER A 458 25.41 2.06 4.91
N ARG A 459 25.52 0.80 5.36
CA ARG A 459 26.15 -0.31 4.65
C ARG A 459 25.13 -1.25 3.99
N PHE A 460 23.84 -0.86 3.96
CA PHE A 460 22.78 -1.61 3.30
C PHE A 460 22.99 -1.71 1.78
N GLU A 461 23.46 -0.63 1.14
CA GLU A 461 23.64 -0.57 -0.31
C GLU A 461 25.04 -1.00 -0.78
N LEU A 462 26.01 -1.15 0.14
CA LEU A 462 27.41 -1.37 -0.21
C LEU A 462 27.65 -2.78 -0.73
N THR A 463 28.50 -2.87 -1.76
CA THR A 463 28.86 -4.09 -2.46
C THR A 463 30.37 -4.14 -2.71
N PHE A 464 30.97 -5.30 -2.53
CA PHE A 464 32.39 -5.55 -2.81
C PHE A 464 32.54 -6.58 -3.93
N GLU A 465 33.64 -6.48 -4.67
CA GLU A 465 33.96 -7.35 -5.80
C GLU A 465 34.53 -8.70 -5.34
N VAL A 466 34.18 -9.77 -6.03
CA VAL A 466 34.53 -11.16 -5.71
C VAL A 466 34.81 -11.93 -6.99
N GLN A 467 35.96 -12.61 -7.04
CA GLN A 467 36.34 -13.46 -8.16
C GLN A 467 35.20 -14.44 -8.51
N THR A 468 34.63 -14.24 -9.69
CA THR A 468 33.46 -14.94 -10.23
C THR A 468 33.75 -15.09 -11.73
N PRO A 469 33.65 -16.30 -12.32
CA PRO A 469 33.89 -16.46 -13.76
C PRO A 469 32.94 -15.60 -14.59
N ALA A 470 33.37 -15.17 -15.77
CA ALA A 470 32.56 -14.37 -16.70
C ALA A 470 31.60 -15.23 -17.56
N ALA A 471 31.75 -16.55 -17.51
CA ALA A 471 30.96 -17.53 -18.25
C ALA A 471 29.50 -17.62 -17.76
N SER A 472 28.61 -18.17 -18.58
CA SER A 472 27.23 -18.48 -18.20
C SER A 472 27.15 -19.63 -17.19
N ALA A 473 26.02 -19.73 -16.48
CA ALA A 473 25.78 -20.81 -15.53
C ALA A 473 25.84 -22.19 -16.19
N LYS A 474 25.39 -22.28 -17.45
CA LYS A 474 25.51 -23.47 -18.30
C LYS A 474 26.95 -23.87 -18.58
N GLU A 475 27.76 -22.97 -19.15
CA GLU A 475 29.17 -23.24 -19.47
C GLU A 475 29.95 -23.69 -18.22
N MET A 476 29.61 -23.13 -17.05
CA MET A 476 30.20 -23.55 -15.77
C MET A 476 29.73 -24.94 -15.30
N GLN A 477 28.46 -25.32 -15.52
CA GLN A 477 28.03 -26.71 -15.25
C GLN A 477 28.72 -27.69 -16.22
N GLU A 478 28.77 -27.37 -17.51
CA GLU A 478 29.39 -28.22 -18.53
C GLU A 478 30.89 -28.43 -18.24
N LEU A 479 31.63 -27.37 -17.88
CA LEU A 479 33.03 -27.46 -17.45
C LEU A 479 33.20 -28.32 -16.19
N ALA A 480 32.37 -28.10 -15.16
CA ALA A 480 32.39 -28.87 -13.91
C ALA A 480 31.94 -30.33 -14.06
N GLU A 481 31.33 -30.70 -15.20
CA GLU A 481 31.03 -32.10 -15.56
C GLU A 481 32.18 -32.74 -16.34
N LEU A 482 32.86 -31.99 -17.22
CA LEU A 482 34.09 -32.43 -17.88
C LEU A 482 35.21 -32.70 -16.85
N GLU A 483 35.47 -31.78 -15.93
CA GLU A 483 36.48 -31.97 -14.87
C GLU A 483 36.19 -33.19 -13.98
N ARG A 484 34.90 -33.48 -13.71
CA ARG A 484 34.49 -34.69 -12.99
C ARG A 484 34.71 -35.95 -13.82
N ARG A 485 34.44 -35.90 -15.14
CA ARG A 485 34.68 -37.02 -16.05
C ARG A 485 36.16 -37.37 -16.15
N ASP A 486 37.03 -36.38 -16.32
CA ASP A 486 38.48 -36.58 -16.39
C ASP A 486 39.02 -37.14 -15.07
N ARG A 487 38.59 -36.59 -13.92
CA ARG A 487 38.91 -37.16 -12.59
C ARG A 487 38.39 -38.59 -12.39
N SER A 488 37.29 -38.97 -13.04
CA SER A 488 36.73 -40.33 -12.99
C SER A 488 37.43 -41.34 -13.91
N THR A 489 38.48 -40.95 -14.64
CA THR A 489 39.18 -41.79 -15.62
C THR A 489 40.62 -42.14 -15.17
N PRO A 490 40.80 -42.99 -14.14
CA PRO A 490 42.13 -43.37 -13.66
C PRO A 490 42.84 -44.34 -14.61
N SER A 491 43.81 -43.82 -15.37
CA SER A 491 45.03 -44.52 -15.81
C SER A 491 44.89 -45.98 -16.30
N LEU A 492 44.04 -46.21 -17.31
CA LEU A 492 43.99 -47.49 -18.04
C LEU A 492 45.06 -47.56 -19.16
N CYS A 493 46.32 -47.27 -18.80
CA CYS A 493 47.46 -47.34 -19.71
C CYS A 493 48.76 -47.68 -18.95
N TRP A 494 48.90 -48.96 -18.59
CA TRP A 494 50.17 -49.59 -18.22
C TRP A 494 50.23 -50.96 -18.89
N GLU A 495 50.59 -51.01 -20.17
CA GLU A 495 51.05 -52.26 -20.77
C GLU A 495 52.43 -52.61 -20.18
N PRO A 496 52.63 -53.81 -19.63
CA PRO A 496 53.97 -54.28 -19.28
C PRO A 496 54.75 -54.57 -20.58
N PRO A 497 56.05 -54.22 -20.66
CA PRO A 497 56.86 -54.53 -21.84
C PRO A 497 57.00 -56.06 -22.00
N PRO A 498 57.05 -56.57 -23.24
CA PRO A 498 57.30 -58.00 -23.48
C PRO A 498 58.69 -58.39 -22.95
N GLN A 499 58.75 -59.47 -22.18
CA GLN A 499 60.02 -60.05 -21.75
C GLN A 499 60.62 -60.94 -22.87
N PRO A 500 61.95 -60.99 -22.99
CA PRO A 500 62.66 -61.74 -24.05
C PRO A 500 62.75 -63.24 -23.78
#